data_AF-A0A2K4KUJ3-F1
#
_entry.id   AF-A0A2K4KUJ3-F1
#
_cell.length_a   1.000
_cell.length_b   1.000
_cell.length_c   1.000
_cell.angle_alpha   90.00
_cell.angle_beta   90.00
_cell.angle_gamma   90.00
#
_symmetry.space_group_name_H-M   'P 1'
#
loop_
_entity.id
_entity.type
_entity.pdbx_description
1 polymer ?
#
loop_
_entity_poly.entity_id
_entity_poly.type
_entity_poly.pdbx_seq_one_letter_code
_entity_poly.pdbx_strand_id
1 'polypeptide(L)'
;MPTSQVQVGDRADLTIKQSFKTYPVSGSSWQEVMQSLATSPLDVKGEKAYGITNATWDWRYEVVSDEASCWPSRFSLTVEVVVIVPELVGSTLREVEMSLWRQYANGVATHERIHAQDALDLSMRVVNKVVGLPPLNSCSEVESMIKTIYQDERTWYEQRAAFVDSQALGFPRDFRFIRD
;
A
#
# COMPACT_ATOMS: atom_id res chain seq x y z
N MET A 1 9.14 11.79 7.05
CA MET A 1 7.94 11.17 6.44
C MET A 1 6.74 11.92 6.96
N PRO A 2 5.83 12.40 6.09
CA PRO A 2 4.55 12.95 6.53
C PRO A 2 3.81 11.93 7.41
N THR A 3 3.35 12.39 8.56
CA THR A 3 2.52 11.62 9.48
C THR A 3 1.18 12.33 9.58
N SER A 4 0.10 11.59 9.34
CA SER A 4 -1.27 12.07 9.57
C SER A 4 -1.93 11.18 10.61
N GLN A 5 -2.63 11.76 11.57
CA GLN A 5 -3.45 11.02 12.51
C GLN A 5 -4.91 11.31 12.21
N VAL A 6 -5.70 10.25 12.08
CA VAL A 6 -7.13 10.28 11.84
C VAL A 6 -7.79 9.64 13.05
N GLN A 7 -8.58 10.41 13.79
CA GLN A 7 -9.45 9.84 14.81
C GLN A 7 -10.68 9.24 14.13
N VAL A 8 -11.03 8.01 14.51
CA VAL A 8 -12.16 7.28 13.94
C VAL A 8 -13.12 6.95 15.09
N GLY A 9 -14.07 7.86 15.31
CA GLY A 9 -14.89 7.86 16.53
C GLY A 9 -14.07 8.10 17.79
N ASP A 10 -14.68 7.88 18.94
CA ASP A 10 -14.06 8.22 20.24
C ASP A 10 -13.16 7.12 20.81
N ARG A 11 -13.13 5.96 20.14
CA ARG A 11 -12.46 4.73 20.62
C ARG A 11 -11.35 4.24 19.69
N ALA A 12 -11.04 4.96 18.61
CA ALA A 12 -9.94 4.55 17.76
C ALA A 12 -9.09 5.68 17.16
N ASP A 13 -7.80 5.38 17.06
CA ASP A 13 -6.77 6.21 16.46
C ASP A 13 -6.16 5.46 15.25
N LEU A 14 -6.22 6.06 14.07
CA LEU A 14 -5.47 5.62 12.89
C LEU A 14 -4.31 6.57 12.63
N THR A 15 -3.08 6.07 12.68
CA THR A 15 -1.88 6.82 12.30
C THR A 15 -1.39 6.35 10.94
N ILE A 16 -1.25 7.28 10.00
CA ILE A 16 -0.78 7.03 8.64
C ILE A 16 0.60 7.67 8.50
N LYS A 17 1.60 6.86 8.16
CA LYS A 17 2.93 7.30 7.77
C LYS A 17 3.12 6.96 6.31
N GLN A 18 3.28 7.96 5.46
CA GLN A 18 3.49 7.72 4.03
C GLN A 18 4.83 8.30 3.60
N SER A 19 5.57 7.57 2.77
CA SER A 19 6.77 8.08 2.13
C SER A 19 6.86 7.66 0.69
N PHE A 20 7.48 8.53 -0.10
CA PHE A 20 7.74 8.33 -1.52
C PHE A 20 9.23 8.42 -1.73
N LYS A 21 9.79 7.43 -2.42
CA LYS A 21 11.20 7.34 -2.75
C LYS A 21 11.34 7.11 -4.25
N THR A 22 12.51 7.43 -4.77
CA THR A 22 12.87 7.15 -6.15
C THR A 22 14.15 6.35 -6.21
N TYR A 23 14.36 5.67 -7.33
CA TYR A 23 15.67 5.14 -7.70
C TYR A 23 16.07 5.67 -9.09
N PRO A 24 17.36 5.93 -9.32
CA PRO A 24 17.80 6.57 -10.55
C PRO A 24 17.74 5.60 -11.73
N VAL A 25 17.27 6.10 -12.87
CA VAL A 25 17.34 5.50 -14.20
C VAL A 25 18.00 6.52 -15.13
N SER A 26 18.86 6.08 -16.04
CA SER A 26 19.59 6.99 -16.93
C SER A 26 19.71 6.44 -18.35
N GLY A 27 20.00 7.33 -19.30
CA GLY A 27 20.15 6.99 -20.71
C GLY A 27 19.95 8.20 -21.63
N SER A 28 20.57 8.15 -22.80
CA SER A 28 20.49 9.15 -23.87
C SER A 28 19.56 8.72 -25.01
N SER A 29 19.02 7.50 -24.96
CA SER A 29 18.00 6.98 -25.87
C SER A 29 16.97 6.13 -25.11
N TRP A 30 15.80 5.89 -25.71
CA TRP A 30 14.78 5.02 -25.11
C TRP A 30 15.32 3.64 -24.76
N GLN A 31 16.15 3.07 -25.64
CA GLN A 31 16.77 1.76 -25.42
C GLN A 31 17.70 1.76 -24.20
N GLU A 32 18.51 2.81 -24.03
CA GLU A 32 19.41 2.93 -22.87
C GLU A 32 18.64 3.11 -21.57
N VAL A 33 17.54 3.89 -21.58
CA VAL A 33 16.67 4.06 -20.42
C VAL A 33 16.04 2.74 -20.01
N MET A 34 15.49 1.97 -20.95
CA MET A 34 14.94 0.65 -20.67
C MET A 34 16.01 -0.34 -20.20
N GLN A 35 17.23 -0.26 -20.71
CA GLN A 35 18.34 -1.08 -20.25
C GLN A 35 18.75 -0.73 -18.81
N SER A 36 18.84 0.55 -18.47
CA SER A 36 19.11 1.02 -17.11
C SER A 36 18.04 0.49 -16.15
N LEU A 37 16.77 0.63 -16.54
CA LEU A 37 15.63 0.13 -15.78
C LEU A 37 15.72 -1.39 -15.50
N ALA A 38 16.03 -2.19 -16.53
CA ALA A 38 16.16 -3.65 -16.42
C ALA A 38 17.33 -4.12 -15.53
N THR A 39 18.33 -3.25 -15.32
CA THR A 39 19.49 -3.50 -14.43
C THR A 39 19.36 -2.90 -13.04
N SER A 40 18.33 -2.08 -12.81
CA SER A 40 17.98 -1.53 -11.50
C SER A 40 16.55 -1.93 -11.05
N PRO A 41 16.11 -3.18 -11.26
CA PRO A 41 14.80 -3.60 -10.78
C PRO A 41 14.81 -3.68 -9.26
N LEU A 42 13.65 -3.42 -8.67
CA LEU A 42 13.37 -3.72 -7.28
C LEU A 42 13.10 -5.22 -7.17
N ASP A 43 13.57 -5.85 -6.09
CA ASP A 43 13.25 -7.25 -5.77
C ASP A 43 11.99 -7.29 -4.91
N VAL A 44 10.94 -7.87 -5.45
CA VAL A 44 9.65 -8.09 -4.78
C VAL A 44 9.42 -9.58 -4.65
N LYS A 45 9.80 -10.15 -3.50
CA LYS A 45 9.63 -11.59 -3.20
C LYS A 45 10.30 -12.52 -4.23
N GLY A 46 11.46 -12.10 -4.77
CA GLY A 46 12.22 -12.84 -5.78
C GLY A 46 11.80 -12.53 -7.22
N GLU A 47 10.82 -11.65 -7.42
CA GLU A 47 10.41 -11.14 -8.74
C GLU A 47 10.98 -9.74 -8.98
N LYS A 48 11.25 -9.41 -10.24
CA LYS A 48 11.66 -8.06 -10.63
C LYS A 48 10.43 -7.18 -10.69
N ALA A 49 10.55 -5.95 -10.21
CA ALA A 49 9.53 -4.91 -10.43
C ALA A 49 10.18 -3.56 -10.70
N TYR A 50 9.47 -2.72 -11.45
CA TYR A 50 9.90 -1.35 -11.75
C TYR A 50 9.27 -0.29 -10.84
N GLY A 51 8.33 -0.71 -9.99
CA GLY A 51 7.79 0.03 -8.87
C GLY A 51 7.57 -0.92 -7.70
N ILE A 52 7.50 -0.40 -6.48
CA ILE A 52 7.06 -1.20 -5.34
C ILE A 52 6.32 -0.32 -4.34
N THR A 53 5.27 -0.89 -3.77
CA THR A 53 4.60 -0.36 -2.59
C THR A 53 4.74 -1.35 -1.45
N ASN A 54 5.45 -0.94 -0.41
CA ASN A 54 5.54 -1.68 0.84
C ASN A 54 4.57 -1.08 1.86
N ALA A 55 3.77 -1.92 2.48
CA ALA A 55 2.89 -1.52 3.56
C ALA A 55 3.10 -2.42 4.80
N THR A 56 3.20 -1.80 5.97
CA THR A 56 3.28 -2.48 7.26
C THR A 56 2.23 -1.93 8.21
N TRP A 57 1.70 -2.80 9.06
CA TRP A 57 0.65 -2.47 10.02
C TRP A 57 1.08 -2.89 11.41
N ASP A 58 1.04 -1.95 12.36
CA ASP A 58 1.18 -2.20 13.79
C ASP A 58 -0.12 -1.79 14.47
N TRP A 59 -0.70 -2.68 15.28
CA TRP A 59 -1.97 -2.39 15.94
C TRP A 59 -1.98 -2.88 17.39
N ARG A 60 -2.74 -2.17 18.22
CA ARG A 60 -2.90 -2.43 19.65
C ARG A 60 -4.34 -2.15 20.05
N TYR A 61 -4.79 -2.80 21.11
CA TYR A 61 -6.15 -2.66 21.60
C TYR A 61 -6.21 -2.77 23.11
N GLU A 62 -7.26 -2.19 23.67
CA GLU A 62 -7.68 -2.34 25.06
C GLU A 62 -9.13 -2.81 25.07
N VAL A 63 -9.44 -3.71 26.01
CA VAL A 63 -10.78 -4.21 26.25
C VAL A 63 -11.18 -3.89 27.68
N VAL A 64 -12.48 -3.69 27.88
CA VAL A 64 -13.09 -3.53 29.20
C VAL A 64 -14.25 -4.51 29.33
N SER A 65 -14.51 -4.95 30.55
CA SER A 65 -15.57 -5.91 30.84
C SER A 65 -16.41 -5.48 32.04
N ASP A 66 -17.66 -5.93 32.06
CA ASP A 66 -18.52 -5.99 33.23
C ASP A 66 -18.83 -7.45 33.60
N GLU A 67 -19.83 -7.67 34.46
CA GLU A 67 -20.18 -9.02 34.95
C GLU A 67 -20.66 -9.99 33.85
N ALA A 68 -21.14 -9.49 32.72
CA ALA A 68 -21.76 -10.31 31.67
C ALA A 68 -21.21 -10.05 30.26
N SER A 69 -20.40 -9.02 30.06
CA SER A 69 -19.97 -8.59 28.74
C SER A 69 -18.56 -8.00 28.71
N CYS A 70 -17.95 -8.00 27.52
CA CYS A 70 -16.67 -7.37 27.24
C CYS A 70 -16.72 -6.68 25.89
N TRP A 71 -16.06 -5.53 25.75
CA TRP A 71 -16.02 -4.75 24.52
C TRP A 71 -14.68 -4.02 24.33
N PRO A 72 -14.31 -3.64 23.10
CA PRO A 72 -13.14 -2.79 22.86
C PRO A 72 -13.36 -1.38 23.45
N SER A 73 -12.46 -0.95 24.35
CA SER A 73 -12.45 0.43 24.86
C SER A 73 -11.58 1.34 23.99
N ARG A 74 -10.47 0.82 23.47
CA ARG A 74 -9.55 1.56 22.62
C ARG A 74 -8.95 0.67 21.54
N PHE A 75 -8.77 1.22 20.35
CA PHE A 75 -8.03 0.58 19.26
C PHE A 75 -7.08 1.59 18.62
N SER A 76 -5.82 1.21 18.44
CA SER A 76 -4.84 2.05 17.74
C SER A 76 -4.20 1.25 16.63
N LEU A 77 -4.23 1.80 15.42
CA LEU A 77 -3.58 1.21 14.25
C LEU A 77 -2.63 2.22 13.64
N THR A 78 -1.40 1.81 13.38
CA THR A 78 -0.44 2.54 12.56
C THR A 78 -0.23 1.78 11.26
N VAL A 79 -0.36 2.48 10.14
CA VAL A 79 0.04 1.99 8.82
C VAL A 79 1.20 2.81 8.31
N GLU A 80 2.26 2.13 7.89
CA GLU A 80 3.40 2.74 7.19
C GLU A 80 3.41 2.26 5.74
N VAL A 81 3.34 3.21 4.81
CA VAL A 81 3.34 2.96 3.36
C VAL A 81 4.56 3.62 2.73
N VAL A 82 5.37 2.84 2.03
CA VAL A 82 6.55 3.29 1.30
C VAL A 82 6.37 2.95 -0.17
N VAL A 83 6.27 3.97 -1.02
CA VAL A 83 6.22 3.82 -2.48
C VAL A 83 7.59 4.14 -3.06
N ILE A 84 8.10 3.28 -3.93
CA ILE A 84 9.36 3.49 -4.66
C ILE A 84 9.10 3.34 -6.16
N VAL A 85 9.51 4.34 -6.95
CA VAL A 85 9.33 4.36 -8.41
C VAL A 85 10.61 4.84 -9.11
N PRO A 86 10.76 4.67 -10.43
CA PRO A 86 11.98 5.08 -11.10
C PRO A 86 11.95 6.59 -11.40
N GLU A 87 13.12 7.21 -11.38
CA GLU A 87 13.32 8.61 -11.71
C GLU A 87 14.41 8.74 -12.78
N LEU A 88 14.08 9.41 -13.89
CA LEU A 88 15.06 9.65 -14.96
C LEU A 88 16.00 10.78 -14.56
N VAL A 89 17.29 10.47 -14.47
CA VAL A 89 18.35 11.41 -14.09
C VAL A 89 19.35 11.61 -15.23
N GLY A 90 19.80 12.86 -15.42
CA GLY A 90 20.90 13.18 -16.34
C GLY A 90 20.67 12.84 -17.82
N SER A 91 19.41 12.79 -18.26
CA SER A 91 19.06 12.31 -19.60
C SER A 91 19.04 13.42 -20.67
N THR A 92 19.36 13.03 -21.90
CA THR A 92 19.32 13.85 -23.11
C THR A 92 18.32 13.33 -24.16
N LEU A 93 17.31 12.55 -23.72
CA LEU A 93 16.27 12.01 -24.60
C LEU A 93 15.68 13.08 -25.52
N ARG A 94 15.37 12.67 -26.76
CA ARG A 94 14.57 13.51 -27.67
C ARG A 94 13.16 13.66 -27.10
N GLU A 95 12.45 14.73 -27.47
CA GLU A 95 11.12 15.00 -26.88
C GLU A 95 10.12 13.84 -27.06
N VAL A 96 10.20 13.12 -28.19
CA VAL A 96 9.36 11.93 -28.42
C VAL A 96 9.65 10.83 -27.39
N GLU A 97 10.93 10.56 -27.10
CA GLU A 97 11.33 9.54 -26.14
C GLU A 97 11.07 10.00 -24.70
N MET A 98 11.26 11.29 -24.41
CA MET A 98 10.91 11.90 -23.13
C MET A 98 9.39 11.80 -22.86
N SER A 99 8.55 11.98 -23.89
CA SER A 99 7.12 11.75 -23.79
C SER A 99 6.77 10.30 -23.46
N LEU A 100 7.44 9.33 -24.10
CA LEU A 100 7.28 7.90 -23.79
C LEU A 100 7.69 7.60 -22.34
N TRP A 101 8.82 8.16 -21.88
CA TRP A 101 9.26 8.02 -20.50
C TRP A 101 8.24 8.57 -19.51
N ARG A 102 7.73 9.78 -19.73
CA ARG A 102 6.72 10.39 -18.85
C ARG A 102 5.46 9.51 -18.75
N GLN A 103 5.01 8.96 -19.88
CA GLN A 103 3.85 8.06 -19.89
C GLN A 103 4.12 6.76 -19.13
N TYR A 104 5.28 6.15 -19.34
CA TYR A 104 5.70 4.95 -18.63
C TYR A 104 5.81 5.19 -17.11
N ALA A 105 6.60 6.19 -16.70
CA ALA A 105 6.83 6.52 -15.30
C ALA A 105 5.53 6.91 -14.57
N ASN A 106 4.63 7.63 -15.25
CA ASN A 106 3.30 7.92 -14.70
C ASN A 106 2.45 6.65 -14.56
N GLY A 107 2.56 5.70 -15.50
CA GLY A 107 1.92 4.39 -15.41
C GLY A 107 2.38 3.62 -14.16
N VAL A 108 3.69 3.51 -13.96
CA VAL A 108 4.28 2.89 -12.75
C VAL A 108 3.80 3.60 -11.48
N ALA A 109 3.90 4.93 -11.42
CA ALA A 109 3.48 5.69 -10.25
C ALA A 109 1.97 5.54 -9.96
N THR A 110 1.14 5.45 -11.00
CA THR A 110 -0.30 5.24 -10.85
C THR A 110 -0.60 3.82 -10.36
N HIS A 111 0.11 2.82 -10.88
CA HIS A 111 0.01 1.43 -10.42
C HIS A 111 0.31 1.32 -8.92
N GLU A 112 1.46 1.84 -8.50
CA GLU A 112 1.87 1.83 -7.09
C GLU A 112 0.92 2.64 -6.19
N ARG A 113 0.35 3.73 -6.71
CA ARG A 113 -0.64 4.50 -5.96
C ARG A 113 -1.90 3.69 -5.66
N ILE A 114 -2.29 2.75 -6.51
CA ILE A 114 -3.46 1.89 -6.26
C ILE A 114 -3.15 0.96 -5.08
N HIS A 115 -2.00 0.29 -5.07
CA HIS A 115 -1.56 -0.52 -3.93
C HIS A 115 -1.50 0.27 -2.62
N ALA A 116 -0.94 1.49 -2.68
CA ALA A 116 -0.88 2.38 -1.54
C ALA A 116 -2.27 2.74 -1.02
N GLN A 117 -3.23 3.01 -1.92
CA GLN A 117 -4.61 3.31 -1.54
C GLN A 117 -5.30 2.07 -0.94
N ASP A 118 -5.14 0.89 -1.53
CA ASP A 118 -5.72 -0.35 -1.02
C ASP A 118 -5.18 -0.67 0.39
N ALA A 119 -3.91 -0.35 0.68
CA ALA A 119 -3.34 -0.48 2.02
C ALA A 119 -3.99 0.45 3.06
N LEU A 120 -4.30 1.70 2.67
CA LEU A 120 -5.01 2.66 3.52
C LEU A 120 -6.49 2.26 3.71
N ASP A 121 -7.12 1.73 2.67
CA ASP A 121 -8.49 1.26 2.71
C ASP A 121 -8.64 0.07 3.67
N LEU A 122 -7.70 -0.88 3.65
CA LEU A 122 -7.63 -1.94 4.67
C LEU A 122 -7.60 -1.34 6.07
N SER A 123 -6.70 -0.39 6.33
CA SER A 123 -6.54 0.23 7.64
C SER A 123 -7.83 0.86 8.15
N MET A 124 -8.51 1.61 7.28
CA MET A 124 -9.81 2.21 7.61
C MET A 124 -10.88 1.15 7.87
N ARG A 125 -10.94 0.08 7.06
CA ARG A 125 -11.90 -1.01 7.23
C ARG A 125 -11.71 -1.74 8.55
N VAL A 126 -10.47 -2.08 8.91
CA VAL A 126 -10.14 -2.72 10.20
C VAL A 126 -10.60 -1.84 11.36
N VAL A 127 -10.21 -0.56 11.35
CA VAL A 127 -10.59 0.36 12.43
C VAL A 127 -12.12 0.48 12.56
N ASN A 128 -12.82 0.68 11.45
CA ASN A 128 -14.28 0.80 11.45
C ASN A 128 -14.97 -0.48 11.96
N LYS A 129 -14.51 -1.65 11.54
CA LYS A 129 -15.07 -2.94 11.97
C LYS A 129 -14.82 -3.19 13.45
N VAL A 130 -13.63 -2.88 13.97
CA VAL A 130 -13.29 -3.07 15.39
C VAL A 130 -14.09 -2.12 16.28
N VAL A 131 -14.20 -0.84 15.92
CA VAL A 131 -15.00 0.14 16.67
C VAL A 131 -16.49 -0.23 16.65
N GLY A 132 -16.95 -0.85 15.57
CA GLY A 132 -18.33 -1.32 15.40
C GLY A 132 -18.66 -2.61 16.15
N LEU A 133 -17.71 -3.25 16.83
CA LEU A 133 -17.99 -4.48 17.59
C LEU A 133 -18.96 -4.20 18.75
N PRO A 134 -20.06 -4.97 18.86
CA PRO A 134 -20.89 -4.92 20.04
C PRO A 134 -20.16 -5.57 21.23
N PRO A 135 -20.64 -5.34 22.48
CA PRO A 135 -20.22 -6.15 23.61
C PRO A 135 -20.48 -7.64 23.35
N LEU A 136 -19.50 -8.47 23.68
CA LEU A 136 -19.53 -9.94 23.57
C LEU A 136 -19.49 -10.56 24.97
N ASN A 137 -19.69 -11.88 25.10
CA ASN A 137 -19.86 -12.52 26.41
C ASN A 137 -18.54 -12.65 27.18
N SER A 138 -17.40 -12.56 26.50
CA SER A 138 -16.08 -12.61 27.13
C SER A 138 -15.03 -11.80 26.38
N CYS A 139 -13.98 -11.37 27.08
CA CYS A 139 -12.88 -10.67 26.43
C CYS A 139 -12.11 -11.56 25.45
N SER A 140 -12.05 -12.88 25.69
CA SER A 140 -11.44 -13.81 24.74
C SER A 140 -12.18 -13.82 23.40
N GLU A 141 -13.50 -13.72 23.40
CA GLU A 141 -14.30 -13.60 22.18
C GLU A 141 -13.99 -12.28 21.45
N VAL A 142 -13.90 -11.16 22.17
CA VAL A 142 -13.54 -9.85 21.60
C VAL A 142 -12.16 -9.89 20.94
N GLU A 143 -11.16 -10.43 21.64
CA GLU A 143 -9.81 -10.57 21.13
C GLU A 143 -9.73 -11.43 19.86
N SER A 144 -10.45 -12.57 19.87
CA SER A 144 -10.54 -13.46 18.72
C SER A 144 -11.19 -12.74 17.52
N MET A 145 -12.24 -11.97 17.77
CA MET A 145 -12.94 -11.21 16.74
C MET A 145 -12.07 -10.10 16.14
N ILE A 146 -11.32 -9.35 16.95
CA ILE A 146 -10.37 -8.33 16.46
C ILE A 146 -9.32 -8.97 15.54
N LYS A 147 -8.74 -10.10 15.95
CA LYS A 147 -7.76 -10.84 15.14
C LYS A 147 -8.36 -11.34 13.83
N THR A 148 -9.59 -11.86 13.88
CA THR A 148 -10.32 -12.35 12.70
C THR A 148 -10.60 -11.20 11.73
N ILE A 149 -11.11 -10.05 12.21
CA ILE A 149 -11.31 -8.86 11.39
C ILE A 149 -10.02 -8.44 10.67
N TYR A 150 -8.90 -8.39 11.40
CA TYR A 150 -7.62 -8.03 10.79
C TYR A 150 -7.19 -9.05 9.72
N GLN A 151 -7.32 -10.35 10.00
CA GLN A 151 -6.96 -11.40 9.05
C GLN A 151 -7.83 -11.35 7.78
N ASP A 152 -9.15 -11.19 7.92
CA ASP A 152 -10.07 -11.09 6.79
C ASP A 152 -9.74 -9.90 5.89
N GLU A 153 -9.49 -8.74 6.49
CA GLU A 153 -9.12 -7.53 5.73
C GLU A 153 -7.73 -7.65 5.10
N ARG A 154 -6.79 -8.34 5.75
CA ARG A 154 -5.48 -8.65 5.16
C ARG A 154 -5.62 -9.57 3.94
N THR A 155 -6.47 -10.60 4.02
CA THR A 155 -6.78 -11.47 2.88
C THR A 155 -7.43 -10.68 1.73
N TRP A 156 -8.36 -9.76 2.02
CA TRP A 156 -8.91 -8.86 1.01
C TRP A 156 -7.81 -8.03 0.30
N TYR A 157 -6.91 -7.42 1.07
CA TYR A 157 -5.80 -6.63 0.52
C TYR A 157 -4.88 -7.48 -0.36
N GLU A 158 -4.53 -8.69 0.06
CA GLU A 158 -3.66 -9.59 -0.71
C GLU A 158 -4.31 -10.00 -2.05
N GLN A 159 -5.61 -10.32 -2.04
CA GLN A 159 -6.37 -10.62 -3.27
C GLN A 159 -6.45 -9.41 -4.18
N ARG A 160 -6.65 -8.22 -3.60
CA ARG A 160 -6.74 -6.96 -4.34
C ARG A 160 -5.40 -6.60 -4.98
N ALA A 161 -4.29 -6.72 -4.25
CA ALA A 161 -2.95 -6.50 -4.76
C ALA A 161 -2.65 -7.44 -5.94
N ALA A 162 -2.88 -8.75 -5.77
CA ALA A 162 -2.71 -9.72 -6.83
C ALA A 162 -3.57 -9.40 -8.07
N PHE A 163 -4.80 -8.89 -7.88
CA PHE A 163 -5.63 -8.44 -8.99
C PHE A 163 -5.05 -7.20 -9.68
N VAL A 164 -4.61 -6.18 -8.93
CA VAL A 164 -3.95 -4.97 -9.47
C VAL A 164 -2.77 -5.34 -10.35
N ASP A 165 -1.90 -6.24 -9.86
CA ASP A 165 -0.74 -6.76 -10.57
C ASP A 165 -1.16 -7.52 -11.83
N SER A 166 -2.08 -8.47 -11.70
CA SER A 166 -2.57 -9.32 -12.80
C SER A 166 -3.25 -8.54 -13.93
N GLN A 167 -3.81 -7.36 -13.63
CA GLN A 167 -4.46 -6.49 -14.62
C GLN A 167 -3.60 -5.31 -15.06
N ALA A 168 -2.41 -5.14 -14.46
CA ALA A 168 -1.55 -3.97 -14.64
C ALA A 168 -2.36 -2.65 -14.51
N LEU A 169 -3.20 -2.56 -13.48
CA LEU A 169 -4.03 -1.36 -13.29
C LEU A 169 -3.14 -0.13 -13.11
N GLY A 170 -3.56 1.01 -13.62
CA GLY A 170 -2.75 2.23 -13.59
C GLY A 170 -1.80 2.40 -14.79
N PHE A 171 -1.45 1.33 -15.51
CA PHE A 171 -0.71 1.45 -16.76
C PHE A 171 -1.62 1.80 -17.95
N PRO A 172 -1.19 2.71 -18.85
CA PRO A 172 -1.81 2.86 -20.16
C PRO A 172 -1.77 1.54 -20.93
N ARG A 173 -2.76 1.26 -21.78
CA ARG A 173 -2.90 -0.02 -22.50
C ARG A 173 -1.62 -0.42 -23.23
N ASP A 174 -0.95 0.54 -23.84
CA ASP A 174 0.25 0.33 -24.65
C ASP A 174 1.48 -0.10 -23.82
N PHE A 175 1.46 0.14 -22.51
CA PHE A 175 2.54 -0.22 -21.59
C PHE A 175 2.25 -1.47 -20.75
N ARG A 176 1.05 -2.09 -20.88
CA ARG A 176 0.69 -3.29 -20.09
C ARG A 176 1.49 -4.54 -20.44
N PHE A 177 2.19 -4.54 -21.57
CA PHE A 177 3.06 -5.65 -22.01
C PHE A 177 4.52 -5.44 -21.61
N ILE A 178 4.89 -4.22 -21.21
CA ILE A 178 6.18 -3.91 -20.60
C ILE A 178 5.97 -4.16 -19.11
N ARG A 179 5.78 -5.43 -18.76
CA ARG A 179 5.73 -5.89 -17.37
C ARG A 179 7.14 -6.08 -16.85
N ASP A 180 7.32 -5.68 -15.59
CA ASP A 180 8.11 -6.34 -14.55
C ASP A 180 9.37 -7.10 -15.00
#